data_AF-A0ABD5DI70-F1
#
_entry.id   AF-A0ABD5DI70-F1
#
_cell.length_a   1.000
_cell.length_b   1.000
_cell.length_c   1.000
_cell.angle_alpha   90.00
_cell.angle_beta   90.00
_cell.angle_gamma   90.00
#
_symmetry.space_group_name_H-M   'P 1'
#
loop_
_entity.id
_entity.type
_entity.pdbx_description
1 polymer ?
#
loop_
_entity_poly.entity_id
_entity_poly.type
_entity_poly.pdbx_seq_one_letter_code
_entity_poly.pdbx_strand_id
1 'polypeptide(L)'
;VSMARPFLADAEFISKAQDDRADQINTCIGCNQACLDRIFVGKVTSCLVNPRACHETLMPVLPANAPKRLAVVGAGPAGLA
;
A
#
# COMPACT_ATOMS: atom_id res chain seq x y z
N VAL A 1 -19.33 -0.87 11.74
CA VAL A 1 -17.95 -0.40 12.03
C VAL A 1 -17.57 0.69 11.04
N SER A 2 -16.78 1.69 11.45
CA SER A 2 -16.24 2.71 10.52
C SER A 2 -14.75 2.48 10.33
N MET A 3 -14.28 2.57 9.08
CA MET A 3 -12.88 2.38 8.70
C MET A 3 -12.47 3.46 7.70
N ALA A 4 -11.35 4.12 7.96
CA ALA A 4 -10.76 5.11 7.05
C ALA A 4 -9.36 4.66 6.61
N ARG A 5 -8.36 4.72 7.51
CA ARG A 5 -6.97 4.33 7.22
C ARG A 5 -6.79 2.91 6.68
N PRO A 6 -7.59 1.89 7.06
CA PRO A 6 -7.56 0.59 6.40
C PRO A 6 -7.73 0.66 4.89
N PHE A 7 -8.54 1.59 4.35
CA PHE A 7 -8.71 1.76 2.91
C PHE A 7 -7.55 2.49 2.22
N LEU A 8 -6.76 3.27 2.95
CA LEU A 8 -5.48 3.77 2.42
C LEU A 8 -4.44 2.64 2.35
N ALA A 9 -4.44 1.72 3.33
CA ALA A 9 -3.53 0.59 3.35
C ALA A 9 -3.90 -0.48 2.31
N ASP A 10 -5.19 -0.74 2.11
CA ASP A 10 -5.66 -1.71 1.15
C ASP A 10 -7.00 -1.29 0.51
N ALA A 11 -6.97 -0.93 -0.77
CA ALA A 11 -8.17 -0.59 -1.53
C ALA A 11 -9.05 -1.83 -1.80
N GLU A 12 -8.49 -3.04 -1.71
CA GLU A 12 -9.17 -4.32 -1.92
C GLU A 12 -9.60 -4.98 -0.61
N PHE A 13 -9.58 -4.25 0.52
CA PHE A 13 -9.89 -4.80 1.84
C PHE A 13 -11.21 -5.60 1.84
N ILE A 14 -12.28 -5.05 1.26
CA ILE A 14 -13.60 -5.67 1.28
C ILE A 14 -13.65 -6.90 0.38
N SER A 15 -13.12 -6.82 -0.85
CA SER A 15 -13.14 -7.96 -1.77
C SER A 15 -12.32 -9.13 -1.22
N LYS A 16 -11.12 -8.87 -0.68
CA LYS A 16 -10.30 -9.89 -0.02
C LYS A 16 -10.99 -10.53 1.18
N ALA A 17 -11.64 -9.73 2.02
CA ALA A 17 -12.39 -10.25 3.17
C ALA A 17 -13.59 -11.12 2.75
N GLN A 18 -14.29 -10.73 1.68
CA GLN A 18 -15.41 -11.51 1.13
C GLN A 18 -14.96 -12.83 0.51
N ASP A 19 -13.76 -12.86 -0.10
CA ASP A 19 -13.19 -14.03 -0.77
C ASP A 19 -12.44 -14.99 0.16
N ASP A 20 -12.52 -14.82 1.49
CA ASP A 20 -11.75 -15.58 2.49
C ASP A 20 -10.21 -15.46 2.31
N ARG A 21 -9.75 -14.32 1.76
CA ARG A 21 -8.33 -13.98 1.54
C ARG A 21 -7.84 -12.94 2.54
N ALA A 22 -8.29 -13.04 3.79
CA ALA A 22 -7.96 -12.06 4.84
C ALA A 22 -6.46 -11.99 5.15
N ASP A 23 -5.73 -13.09 4.91
CA ASP A 23 -4.26 -13.19 5.00
C ASP A 23 -3.53 -12.31 3.97
N GLN A 24 -4.22 -11.90 2.88
CA GLN A 24 -3.68 -11.03 1.84
C GLN A 24 -4.03 -9.54 2.07
N ILE A 25 -4.72 -9.21 3.15
CA ILE A 25 -5.06 -7.82 3.48
C ILE A 25 -3.80 -7.08 3.94
N ASN A 26 -3.47 -6.01 3.23
CA ASN A 26 -2.38 -5.12 3.62
C ASN A 26 -2.82 -4.25 4.80
N THR A 27 -2.65 -4.78 6.01
CA THR A 27 -3.25 -4.25 7.22
C THR A 27 -2.64 -2.91 7.61
N CYS A 28 -3.50 -1.92 7.91
CA CYS A 28 -3.05 -0.65 8.46
C CYS A 28 -2.45 -0.85 9.87
N ILE A 29 -1.18 -0.51 10.03
CA ILE A 29 -0.46 -0.62 11.31
C ILE A 29 -0.65 0.59 12.24
N GLY A 30 -1.49 1.56 11.86
CA GLY A 30 -1.78 2.74 12.67
C GLY A 30 -0.64 3.76 12.83
N CYS A 31 0.39 3.73 11.97
CA CYS A 31 1.62 4.50 12.14
C CYS A 31 1.47 6.03 11.95
N ASN A 32 0.44 6.50 11.24
CA ASN A 32 0.17 7.92 10.93
C ASN A 32 1.20 8.67 10.05
N GLN A 33 2.42 8.16 9.91
CA GLN A 33 3.55 8.79 9.21
C GLN A 33 3.28 9.25 7.78
N ALA A 34 2.56 8.44 6.99
CA ALA A 34 2.27 8.76 5.60
C ALA A 34 0.87 9.37 5.42
N CYS A 35 -0.02 9.23 6.39
CA CYS A 35 -1.36 9.78 6.28
C CYS A 35 -1.50 11.10 7.05
N LEU A 36 -1.69 11.03 8.36
CA LEU A 36 -1.92 12.21 9.20
C LEU A 36 -0.72 13.16 9.21
N ASP A 37 0.50 12.65 9.37
CA ASP A 37 1.68 13.52 9.47
C ASP A 37 1.91 14.31 8.18
N ARG A 38 1.62 13.72 7.01
CA ARG A 38 1.74 14.40 5.71
C ARG A 38 0.68 15.49 5.55
N ILE A 39 -0.59 15.15 5.78
CA ILE A 39 -1.67 16.13 5.56
C ILE A 39 -1.63 17.28 6.56
N PHE A 40 -1.16 17.05 7.79
CA PHE A 40 -0.99 18.10 8.79
C PHE A 40 0.10 19.12 8.45
N VAL A 41 1.06 18.76 7.58
CA VAL A 41 2.05 19.70 7.02
C VAL A 41 1.71 20.14 5.59
N GLY A 42 0.45 19.99 5.16
CA GLY A 42 -0.03 20.43 3.85
C GLY A 42 0.48 19.62 2.67
N LYS A 43 1.00 18.40 2.90
CA LYS A 43 1.41 17.48 1.84
C LYS A 43 0.31 16.47 1.53
N VAL A 44 0.29 15.99 0.29
CA VAL A 44 -0.64 14.93 -0.14
C VAL A 44 -0.44 13.69 0.75
N THR A 45 -1.54 13.17 1.28
CA THR A 45 -1.64 11.92 2.03
C THR A 45 -1.13 10.73 1.19
N SER A 46 -0.57 9.73 1.86
CA SER A 46 -0.23 8.42 1.30
C SER A 46 -0.37 7.35 2.40
N CYS A 47 0.23 6.18 2.22
CA CYS A 47 0.29 5.12 3.23
C CYS A 47 1.70 4.50 3.27
N LEU A 48 2.18 4.18 4.48
CA LEU A 48 3.50 3.58 4.67
C LEU A 48 3.60 2.19 4.04
N VAL A 49 2.54 1.39 4.18
CA VAL A 49 2.49 0.03 3.65
C VAL A 49 1.90 -0.03 2.23
N ASN A 50 1.35 1.07 1.73
CA ASN A 50 0.83 1.20 0.37
C ASN A 50 1.22 2.55 -0.23
N PRO A 51 2.42 2.66 -0.83
CA PRO A 51 2.91 3.91 -1.42
C PRO A 51 2.01 4.46 -2.54
N ARG A 52 1.19 3.61 -3.17
CA ARG A 52 0.28 3.99 -4.26
C ARG A 52 -0.97 4.73 -3.78
N ALA A 53 -1.28 4.68 -2.48
CA ALA A 53 -2.45 5.36 -1.92
C ALA A 53 -2.44 6.86 -2.27
N CYS A 54 -3.52 7.34 -2.86
CA CYS A 54 -3.69 8.72 -3.37
C CYS A 54 -2.71 9.12 -4.52
N HIS A 55 -2.02 8.15 -5.13
CA HIS A 55 -1.10 8.34 -6.25
C HIS A 55 -1.36 7.35 -7.40
N GLU A 56 -2.54 6.73 -7.43
CA GLU A 56 -2.87 5.59 -8.27
C GLU A 56 -2.74 5.91 -9.76
N THR A 57 -3.14 7.11 -10.18
CA THR A 57 -3.08 7.58 -11.57
C THR A 57 -1.68 7.98 -12.01
N LEU A 58 -0.81 8.34 -11.05
CA LEU A 58 0.59 8.69 -11.28
C LEU A 58 1.49 7.45 -11.27
N MET A 59 1.06 6.36 -10.62
CA MET A 59 1.80 5.10 -10.46
C MET A 59 1.03 3.91 -11.06
N PRO A 60 0.90 3.84 -12.41
CA PRO A 60 0.28 2.70 -13.07
C PRO A 60 1.17 1.45 -12.94
N VAL A 61 0.56 0.31 -12.67
CA VAL A 61 1.23 -1.00 -12.73
C VAL A 61 1.06 -1.54 -14.14
N LEU A 62 2.16 -1.53 -14.91
CA LEU A 62 2.18 -1.97 -16.30
C LEU A 62 2.92 -3.30 -16.43
N PRO A 63 2.55 -4.15 -17.41
CA PRO A 63 3.33 -5.32 -17.75
C PRO A 63 4.78 -4.96 -18.09
N ALA A 64 5.73 -5.81 -17.72
CA ALA A 64 7.12 -5.62 -18.11
C ALA A 64 7.30 -5.88 -19.62
N ASN A 65 7.99 -4.99 -20.33
CA ASN A 65 8.28 -5.16 -21.76
C ASN A 65 9.07 -6.44 -22.06
N ALA A 66 9.97 -6.84 -21.15
CA ALA A 66 10.71 -8.09 -21.24
C ALA A 66 11.04 -8.60 -19.82
N PRO A 67 10.83 -9.89 -19.53
CA PRO A 67 11.14 -10.47 -18.22
C PRO A 67 12.65 -10.49 -17.96
N LYS A 68 13.05 -10.25 -16.71
CA LYS A 68 14.44 -10.28 -16.26
C LYS A 68 14.58 -11.18 -15.02
N ARG A 69 15.76 -11.76 -14.84
CA ARG A 69 16.13 -12.42 -13.59
C ARG A 69 16.71 -11.37 -12.65
N LEU A 70 16.05 -11.14 -11.52
CA LEU A 70 16.43 -10.13 -10.53
C LEU A 70 16.97 -10.82 -9.27
N ALA A 71 17.93 -10.18 -8.60
CA ALA A 71 18.43 -10.61 -7.30
C ALA A 71 18.16 -9.50 -6.29
N VAL A 72 17.53 -9.85 -5.17
CA VAL A 72 17.27 -8.95 -4.04
C VAL A 72 18.04 -9.48 -2.84
N VAL A 73 18.95 -8.67 -2.28
CA VAL A 73 19.77 -9.04 -1.12
C VAL A 73 19.25 -8.29 0.10
N GLY A 74 18.51 -8.99 0.95
CA GLY A 74 17.90 -8.46 2.17
C GLY A 74 16.37 -8.54 2.14
N ALA A 75 15.78 -9.13 3.19
CA ALA A 75 14.34 -9.36 3.31
C ALA A 75 13.64 -8.34 4.24
N GLY A 76 14.21 -7.14 4.37
CA GLY A 76 13.58 -6.03 5.09
C GLY A 76 12.45 -5.39 4.25
N PRO A 77 11.73 -4.38 4.79
CA PRO A 77 10.60 -3.75 4.09
C PRO A 77 10.99 -3.14 2.73
N ALA A 78 12.21 -2.66 2.59
CA ALA A 78 12.71 -2.15 1.30
C ALA A 78 12.95 -3.24 0.25
N GLY A 79 13.26 -4.47 0.66
CA GLY A 79 13.49 -5.60 -0.26
C GLY A 79 12.22 -6.41 -0.56
N LEU A 80 11.23 -6.38 0.34
CA LEU A 80 9.94 -7.06 0.16
C LEU A 80 8.94 -6.24 -0.69
N ALA A 81 9.10 -4.92 -0.73
CA ALA A 81 8.17 -3.99 -1.39
C ALA A 81 8.49 -3.73 -2.87
#